data_AF-A0AAP3E002-F1
#
_entry.id   AF-A0AAP3E002-F1
#
_cell.length_a   1.000
_cell.length_b   1.000
_cell.length_c   1.000
_cell.angle_alpha   90.00
_cell.angle_beta   90.00
_cell.angle_gamma   90.00
#
_symmetry.space_group_name_H-M   'P 1'
#
loop_
_entity.id
_entity.type
_entity.pdbx_description
1 polymer ?
#
loop_
_entity_poly.entity_id
_entity_poly.type
_entity_poly.pdbx_seq_one_letter_code
_entity_poly.pdbx_strand_id
1 'polypeptide(L)'
;MSPRTRQLLERARAVVGFGGDDSNAADPPGDDEGADRIWLLGWWLALLAPLVVPWVVVRTTSATLVFPWGMVTVESWHVVSLPGYLDATHGLPRYLRMWPFGALCYALTLAWAAGERIGADQRVTAGLLVLAAITAAWMASGLGVDPNRTAIPLGSILLFALAVWAYVRA
;
A
#
# COMPACT_ATOMS: atom_id res chain seq x y z
N MET A 1 -34.45 -45.63 14.97
CA MET A 1 -33.37 -44.81 15.54
C MET A 1 -33.37 -45.01 17.05
N SER A 2 -32.27 -45.48 17.65
CA SER A 2 -32.27 -45.98 19.03
C SER A 2 -32.22 -44.85 20.08
N PRO A 3 -32.78 -45.04 21.29
CA PRO A 3 -32.73 -44.03 22.36
C PRO A 3 -31.31 -43.63 22.75
N ARG A 4 -30.35 -44.58 22.67
CA ARG A 4 -28.93 -44.34 22.98
C ARG A 4 -28.25 -43.42 21.96
N THR A 5 -28.70 -43.44 20.70
CA THR A 5 -28.15 -42.61 19.64
C THR A 5 -28.52 -41.13 19.85
N ARG A 6 -29.71 -40.83 20.39
CA ARG A 6 -30.13 -39.45 20.72
C ARG A 6 -29.30 -38.86 21.85
N GLN A 7 -29.05 -39.65 22.90
CA GLN A 7 -28.31 -39.19 24.07
C GLN A 7 -26.83 -38.89 23.75
N LEU A 8 -26.24 -39.64 22.82
CA LEU A 8 -24.88 -39.38 22.33
C LEU A 8 -24.80 -38.11 21.46
N LEU A 9 -25.82 -37.85 20.65
CA LEU A 9 -25.89 -36.62 19.84
C LEU A 9 -26.10 -35.38 20.70
N GLU A 10 -26.92 -35.46 21.75
CA GLU A 10 -27.11 -34.36 22.71
C GLU A 10 -25.82 -34.07 23.49
N ARG A 11 -25.10 -35.10 23.92
CA ARG A 11 -23.79 -34.93 24.58
C ARG A 11 -22.73 -34.36 23.63
N ALA A 12 -22.69 -34.81 22.39
CA ALA A 12 -21.78 -34.26 21.39
C ALA A 12 -22.10 -32.77 21.10
N ARG A 13 -23.38 -32.40 21.02
CA ARG A 13 -23.81 -31.02 20.79
C ARG A 13 -23.48 -30.08 21.95
N ALA A 14 -23.58 -30.57 23.19
CA ALA A 14 -23.20 -29.82 24.39
C ALA A 14 -21.68 -29.64 24.54
N VAL A 15 -20.88 -30.63 24.11
CA VAL A 15 -19.40 -30.56 24.14
C VAL A 15 -18.85 -29.71 22.99
N VAL A 16 -19.53 -29.67 21.84
CA VAL A 16 -19.11 -28.91 20.64
C VAL A 16 -19.61 -27.46 20.66
N GLY A 17 -20.37 -27.03 21.68
CA GLY A 17 -20.77 -25.62 21.81
C GLY A 17 -21.60 -25.11 20.63
N PHE A 18 -22.40 -25.97 19.99
CA PHE A 18 -23.29 -25.59 18.90
C PHE A 18 -24.71 -25.38 19.43
N GLY A 19 -24.85 -24.34 20.25
CA GLY A 19 -26.08 -23.98 20.95
C GLY A 19 -25.96 -22.61 21.60
N GLY A 20 -26.12 -21.57 20.78
CA GLY A 20 -26.21 -20.19 21.22
C GLY A 20 -26.70 -19.36 20.06
N ASP A 21 -27.98 -19.04 20.09
CA ASP A 21 -28.55 -18.00 19.25
C ASP A 21 -28.02 -16.67 19.82
N ASP A 22 -26.83 -16.26 19.36
CA ASP A 22 -26.19 -15.01 19.80
C ASP A 22 -26.85 -13.77 19.16
N SER A 23 -27.97 -13.95 18.45
CA SER A 23 -28.71 -12.90 17.75
C SER A 23 -29.39 -11.86 18.66
N ASN A 24 -29.22 -11.95 19.99
CA ASN A 24 -29.82 -11.02 20.94
C ASN A 24 -28.93 -10.63 22.13
N ALA A 25 -27.62 -10.84 22.05
CA ALA A 25 -26.70 -10.02 22.83
C ALA A 25 -26.53 -8.72 22.06
N ALA A 26 -27.24 -7.67 22.46
CA ALA A 26 -26.94 -6.33 21.97
C ALA A 26 -25.47 -6.06 22.30
N ASP A 27 -24.64 -6.08 21.26
CA ASP A 27 -23.23 -5.67 21.34
C ASP A 27 -23.18 -4.32 22.07
N PRO A 28 -22.33 -4.15 23.10
CA PRO A 28 -22.18 -2.85 23.74
C PRO A 28 -21.78 -1.83 22.64
N PRO A 29 -22.52 -0.72 22.46
CA PRO A 29 -22.37 0.13 21.29
C PRO A 29 -21.13 1.05 21.35
N GLY A 30 -19.90 0.53 21.50
CA GLY A 30 -18.74 1.43 21.53
C GLY A 30 -17.32 0.88 21.61
N ASP A 31 -17.08 -0.43 21.66
CA ASP A 31 -15.73 -1.00 21.59
C ASP A 31 -15.26 -1.20 20.13
N ASP A 32 -16.15 -1.68 19.27
CA ASP A 32 -15.83 -1.94 17.85
C ASP A 32 -15.58 -0.66 17.05
N GLU A 33 -16.36 0.40 17.30
CA GLU A 33 -16.23 1.68 16.56
C GLU A 33 -14.87 2.36 16.84
N GLY A 34 -14.32 2.17 18.05
CA GLY A 34 -13.00 2.64 18.42
C GLY A 34 -11.88 1.85 17.73
N ALA A 35 -11.99 0.52 17.72
CA ALA A 35 -11.03 -0.36 17.05
C ALA A 35 -11.00 -0.10 15.53
N ASP A 36 -12.16 0.00 14.89
CA ASP A 36 -12.30 0.28 13.46
C ASP A 36 -11.64 1.61 13.06
N ARG A 37 -11.82 2.65 13.87
CA ARG A 37 -11.15 3.94 13.65
C ARG A 37 -9.63 3.82 13.71
N ILE A 38 -9.08 3.10 14.70
CA ILE A 38 -7.63 2.92 14.84
C ILE A 38 -7.07 2.16 13.64
N TRP A 39 -7.77 1.12 13.19
CA TRP A 39 -7.40 0.37 11.99
C TRP A 39 -7.42 1.21 10.72
N LEU A 40 -8.45 2.05 10.53
CA LEU A 40 -8.53 2.97 9.41
C LEU A 40 -7.40 4.01 9.43
N LEU A 41 -7.09 4.56 10.61
CA LEU A 41 -5.97 5.49 10.77
C LEU A 41 -4.64 4.82 10.43
N GLY A 42 -4.42 3.59 10.88
CA GLY A 42 -3.23 2.80 10.55
C GLY A 42 -3.10 2.55 9.05
N TRP A 43 -4.22 2.23 8.39
CA TRP A 43 -4.27 2.06 6.93
C TRP A 43 -3.91 3.34 6.18
N TRP A 44 -4.53 4.47 6.53
CA TRP A 44 -4.22 5.75 5.92
C TRP A 44 -2.78 6.19 6.18
N LEU A 45 -2.26 5.98 7.38
CA LEU A 45 -0.86 6.26 7.69
C LEU A 45 0.08 5.43 6.83
N ALA A 46 -0.22 4.14 6.65
CA ALA A 46 0.56 3.27 5.78
C ALA A 46 0.48 3.68 4.30
N LEU A 47 -0.71 4.08 3.83
CA LEU A 47 -0.88 4.60 2.47
C LEU A 47 -0.17 5.94 2.26
N LEU A 48 -0.03 6.79 3.27
CA LEU A 48 0.66 8.08 3.17
C LEU A 48 2.18 7.97 3.35
N ALA A 49 2.68 6.90 3.98
CA ALA A 49 4.12 6.70 4.18
C ALA A 49 4.98 6.81 2.90
N PRO A 50 4.55 6.29 1.72
CA PRO A 50 5.30 6.47 0.47
C PRO A 50 5.45 7.92 0.00
N LEU A 51 4.74 8.91 0.57
CA LEU A 51 4.98 10.33 0.29
C LEU A 51 6.26 10.86 0.95
N VAL A 52 6.62 10.31 2.11
CA VAL A 52 7.76 10.76 2.92
C VAL A 52 8.92 9.77 2.90
N VAL A 53 8.68 8.52 2.50
CA VAL A 53 9.73 7.53 2.27
C VAL A 53 10.23 7.66 0.83
N PRO A 54 11.54 7.79 0.60
CA PRO A 54 12.08 7.86 -0.75
C PRO A 54 11.77 6.56 -1.50
N TRP A 55 11.21 6.70 -2.70
CA TRP A 55 10.95 5.57 -3.56
C TRP A 55 12.21 4.96 -4.12
N VAL A 56 13.17 5.80 -4.49
CA VAL A 56 14.48 5.37 -4.94
C VAL A 56 15.54 6.23 -4.29
N VAL A 57 16.55 5.56 -3.73
CA VAL A 57 17.76 6.22 -3.24
C VAL A 57 18.86 6.00 -4.25
N VAL A 58 19.35 7.09 -4.84
CA VAL A 58 20.42 7.08 -5.82
C VAL A 58 21.70 7.56 -5.14
N ARG A 59 22.74 6.73 -5.17
CA ARG A 59 24.07 7.05 -4.64
C ARG A 59 25.08 7.06 -5.78
N THR A 60 25.70 8.22 -5.98
CA THR A 60 26.87 8.41 -6.85
C THR A 60 28.00 9.01 -5.99
N THR A 61 28.59 10.13 -6.41
CA THR A 61 29.35 11.08 -5.57
C THR A 61 28.45 11.90 -4.64
N SER A 62 27.15 11.95 -4.92
CA SER A 62 26.12 12.65 -4.14
C SER A 62 24.91 11.74 -3.92
N ALA A 63 24.15 11.97 -2.85
CA ALA A 63 22.92 11.25 -2.56
C ALA A 63 21.69 12.00 -3.09
N THR A 64 20.93 11.37 -3.98
CA THR A 64 19.65 11.89 -4.47
C THR A 64 18.53 10.97 -4.03
N LEU A 65 17.55 11.54 -3.34
CA LEU A 65 16.34 10.88 -2.88
C LEU A 65 15.20 11.19 -3.85
N VAL A 66 14.58 10.15 -4.42
CA VAL A 66 13.45 10.30 -5.33
C VAL A 66 12.16 9.95 -4.60
N PHE A 67 11.24 10.90 -4.50
CA PHE A 67 9.92 10.79 -3.91
C PHE A 67 8.86 10.75 -5.01
N PRO A 68 7.59 10.40 -4.75
CA PRO A 68 6.54 10.45 -5.77
C PRO A 68 6.21 11.87 -6.23
N TRP A 69 6.55 12.89 -5.43
CA TRP A 69 6.25 14.31 -5.72
C TRP A 69 7.46 15.12 -6.18
N GLY A 70 8.68 14.60 -6.02
CA GLY A 70 9.90 15.34 -6.33
C GLY A 70 11.18 14.59 -6.03
N MET A 71 12.31 15.24 -6.31
CA MET A 71 13.65 14.74 -6.03
C MET A 71 14.36 15.71 -5.08
N VAL A 72 15.15 15.17 -4.17
CA VAL A 72 15.95 15.93 -3.21
C VAL A 72 17.40 15.49 -3.33
N THR A 73 18.28 16.40 -3.70
CA THR A 73 19.73 16.19 -3.67
C THR A 73 20.28 16.66 -2.34
N VAL A 74 20.86 15.75 -1.56
CA VAL A 74 21.22 15.97 -0.15
C VAL A 74 22.36 16.98 -0.01
N GLU A 75 23.37 16.90 -0.87
CA GLU A 75 24.58 17.73 -0.77
C GLU A 75 24.30 19.22 -1.04
N SER A 76 23.39 19.51 -1.97
CA SER A 76 23.02 20.89 -2.34
C SER A 76 21.72 21.38 -1.68
N TRP A 77 21.04 20.52 -0.91
CA TRP A 77 19.68 20.75 -0.41
C TRP A 77 18.72 21.23 -1.49
N HIS A 78 18.94 20.79 -2.73
CA HIS A 78 18.18 21.23 -3.88
C HIS A 78 16.98 20.30 -4.10
N VAL A 79 15.79 20.90 -4.20
CA VAL A 79 14.53 20.17 -4.40
C VAL A 79 14.01 20.47 -5.81
N VAL A 80 13.77 19.41 -6.57
CA VAL A 80 13.13 19.48 -7.89
C VAL A 80 11.75 18.84 -7.79
N SER A 81 10.70 19.62 -7.97
CA SER A 81 9.33 19.10 -7.97
C SER A 81 9.04 18.32 -9.26
N LEU A 82 8.11 17.36 -9.19
CA LEU A 82 7.68 16.59 -10.35
C LEU A 82 7.14 17.48 -11.50
N PRO A 83 6.27 18.50 -11.26
CA PRO A 83 5.84 19.40 -12.33
C PRO A 83 7.01 20.21 -12.92
N GLY A 84 7.88 20.76 -12.07
CA GLY A 84 9.05 21.50 -12.54
C GLY A 84 10.02 20.64 -13.34
N TYR A 85 10.13 19.35 -13.02
CA TYR A 85 10.87 18.38 -13.81
C TYR A 85 10.22 18.10 -15.17
N LEU A 86 8.90 17.95 -15.23
CA LEU A 86 8.18 17.72 -16.48
C LEU A 86 8.26 18.93 -17.42
N ASP A 87 8.14 20.14 -16.89
CA ASP A 87 8.22 21.39 -17.66
C ASP A 87 9.65 21.65 -18.18
N ALA A 88 10.66 21.34 -17.39
CA ALA A 88 12.05 21.56 -17.75
C ALA A 88 12.59 20.56 -18.79
N THR A 89 11.86 19.48 -19.08
CA THR A 89 12.46 18.33 -19.78
C THR A 89 11.64 17.81 -20.95
N HIS A 90 11.99 18.26 -22.15
CA HIS A 90 11.55 17.66 -23.42
C HIS A 90 12.55 16.59 -23.87
N GLY A 91 12.13 15.32 -24.00
CA GLY A 91 12.90 14.27 -24.69
C GLY A 91 13.66 13.25 -23.84
N LEU A 92 13.21 12.95 -22.61
CA LEU A 92 13.94 12.02 -21.73
C LEU A 92 13.95 10.55 -22.20
N PRO A 93 15.01 9.81 -21.84
CA PRO A 93 15.03 8.35 -21.86
C PRO A 93 13.79 7.74 -21.20
N ARG A 94 13.32 6.62 -21.76
CA ARG A 94 12.03 6.01 -21.40
C ARG A 94 11.90 5.71 -19.91
N TYR A 95 13.00 5.31 -19.24
CA TYR A 95 13.04 5.02 -17.80
C TYR A 95 12.74 6.23 -16.90
N LEU A 96 13.05 7.46 -17.32
CA LEU A 96 12.74 8.67 -16.55
C LEU A 96 11.26 9.07 -16.65
N ARG A 97 10.54 8.58 -17.66
CA ARG A 97 9.08 8.79 -17.81
C ARG A 97 8.24 7.84 -16.96
N MET A 98 8.80 6.71 -16.52
CA MET A 98 8.07 5.78 -15.65
C MET A 98 7.77 6.38 -14.26
N TRP A 99 8.59 7.31 -13.78
CA TRP A 99 8.40 7.94 -12.48
C TRP A 99 7.10 8.75 -12.35
N PRO A 100 6.79 9.72 -13.25
CA PRO A 100 5.50 10.38 -13.27
C PRO A 100 4.31 9.43 -13.38
N PHE A 101 4.47 8.34 -14.15
CA PHE A 101 3.41 7.34 -14.30
C PHE A 101 3.17 6.58 -13.00
N GLY A 102 4.23 6.17 -12.29
CA GLY A 102 4.13 5.58 -10.96
C GLY A 102 3.49 6.50 -9.93
N ALA A 103 3.87 7.77 -9.94
CA ALA A 103 3.28 8.80 -9.10
C ALA A 103 1.78 8.98 -9.38
N LEU A 104 1.37 8.94 -10.66
CA LEU A 104 -0.04 8.97 -11.05
C LEU A 104 -0.80 7.74 -10.56
N CYS A 105 -0.25 6.53 -10.74
CA CYS A 105 -0.85 5.31 -10.21
C CYS A 105 -1.05 5.38 -8.69
N TYR A 106 -0.05 5.88 -7.96
CA TYR A 106 -0.14 6.04 -6.52
C TYR A 106 -1.15 7.14 -6.10
N ALA A 107 -1.23 8.25 -6.83
CA ALA A 107 -2.27 9.25 -6.60
C ALA A 107 -3.69 8.67 -6.81
N LEU A 108 -3.86 7.85 -7.84
CA LEU A 108 -5.10 7.10 -8.07
C LEU A 108 -5.38 6.11 -6.94
N THR A 109 -4.37 5.46 -6.37
CA THR A 109 -4.53 4.61 -5.17
C THR A 109 -5.14 5.40 -4.02
N LEU A 110 -4.61 6.60 -3.73
CA LEU A 110 -5.13 7.44 -2.63
C LEU A 110 -6.57 7.88 -2.90
N ALA A 111 -6.88 8.25 -4.14
CA ALA A 111 -8.23 8.62 -4.55
C ALA A 111 -9.22 7.45 -4.44
N TRP A 112 -8.80 6.25 -4.88
CA TRP A 112 -9.64 5.05 -4.83
C TRP A 112 -9.85 4.55 -3.40
N ALA A 113 -8.80 4.56 -2.57
CA ALA A 113 -8.88 4.19 -1.16
C ALA A 113 -9.86 5.07 -0.37
N ALA A 114 -10.03 6.34 -0.76
CA ALA A 114 -11.05 7.22 -0.17
C ALA A 114 -12.48 6.71 -0.43
N GLY A 115 -12.70 6.03 -1.56
CA GLY A 115 -13.96 5.42 -1.95
C GLY A 115 -14.25 4.07 -1.26
N GLU A 116 -13.30 3.46 -0.56
CA GLU A 116 -13.53 2.16 0.12
C GLU A 116 -14.67 2.26 1.14
N ARG A 117 -14.87 3.43 1.76
CA ARG A 117 -15.98 3.68 2.71
C ARG A 117 -17.37 3.63 2.09
N ILE A 118 -17.47 3.76 0.77
CA ILE A 118 -18.74 3.73 0.03
C ILE A 118 -18.83 2.50 -0.88
N GLY A 119 -17.98 1.49 -0.65
CA GLY A 119 -18.03 0.20 -1.33
C GLY A 119 -17.09 0.04 -2.53
N ALA A 120 -16.03 0.86 -2.64
CA ALA A 120 -15.03 0.67 -3.69
C ALA A 120 -14.24 -0.64 -3.50
N ASP A 121 -13.97 -1.34 -4.60
CA ASP A 121 -13.26 -2.63 -4.59
C ASP A 121 -11.78 -2.45 -4.23
N GLN A 122 -11.36 -3.08 -3.13
CA GLN A 122 -9.98 -3.03 -2.61
C GLN A 122 -8.96 -3.69 -3.55
N ARG A 123 -9.40 -4.57 -4.46
CA ARG A 123 -8.53 -5.20 -5.48
C ARG A 123 -7.96 -4.17 -6.46
N VAL A 124 -8.70 -3.09 -6.72
CA VAL A 124 -8.23 -1.97 -7.55
C VAL A 124 -7.13 -1.20 -6.82
N THR A 125 -7.29 -0.94 -5.52
CA THR A 125 -6.23 -0.34 -4.67
C THR A 125 -4.95 -1.17 -4.74
N ALA A 126 -5.06 -2.49 -4.57
CA ALA A 126 -3.93 -3.41 -4.67
C ALA A 126 -3.28 -3.39 -6.06
N GLY A 127 -4.08 -3.43 -7.14
CA GLY A 127 -3.58 -3.38 -8.51
C GLY A 127 -2.81 -2.08 -8.82
N LEU A 128 -3.33 -0.94 -8.37
CA LEU A 128 -2.67 0.36 -8.54
C LEU A 128 -1.33 0.43 -7.78
N LEU A 129 -1.28 -0.12 -6.56
CA LEU A 129 -0.05 -0.21 -5.77
C LEU A 129 1.00 -1.11 -6.45
N VAL A 130 0.60 -2.24 -7.04
CA VAL A 130 1.51 -3.10 -7.82
C VAL A 130 2.07 -2.35 -9.03
N LEU A 131 1.22 -1.63 -9.78
CA LEU A 131 1.68 -0.83 -10.92
C LEU A 131 2.69 0.24 -10.48
N ALA A 132 2.41 0.95 -9.38
CA ALA A 132 3.34 1.91 -8.80
C ALA A 132 4.67 1.24 -8.39
N ALA A 133 4.62 0.07 -7.75
CA ALA A 133 5.82 -0.68 -7.35
C ALA A 133 6.70 -1.08 -8.56
N ILE A 134 6.08 -1.57 -9.63
CA ILE A 134 6.77 -1.97 -10.88
C ILE A 134 7.45 -0.76 -11.52
N THR A 135 6.77 0.38 -11.60
CA THR A 135 7.33 1.60 -12.21
C THR A 135 8.53 2.13 -11.43
N ALA A 136 8.47 2.10 -10.10
CA ALA A 136 9.58 2.45 -9.23
C ALA A 136 10.77 1.50 -9.40
N ALA A 137 10.50 0.19 -9.58
CA ALA A 137 11.54 -0.82 -9.77
C ALA A 137 12.22 -0.65 -11.14
N TRP A 138 11.43 -0.34 -12.17
CA TRP A 138 11.93 -0.03 -13.51
C TRP A 138 12.79 1.23 -13.53
N MET A 139 12.40 2.27 -12.79
CA MET A 139 13.23 3.47 -12.65
C MET A 139 14.54 3.13 -11.95
N ALA A 140 14.51 2.39 -10.84
CA ALA A 140 15.71 2.01 -10.11
C ALA A 140 16.64 1.13 -10.97
N SER A 141 16.12 0.20 -11.76
CA SER A 141 16.94 -0.62 -12.65
C SER A 141 17.58 0.22 -13.75
N GLY A 142 16.85 1.15 -14.37
CA GLY A 142 17.39 2.09 -15.36
C GLY A 142 18.46 3.01 -14.77
N LEU A 143 18.29 3.43 -13.51
CA LEU A 143 19.31 4.18 -12.79
C LEU A 143 20.51 3.28 -12.39
N GLY A 144 20.31 2.01 -12.10
CA GLY A 144 21.39 1.07 -11.74
C GLY A 144 22.28 0.60 -12.90
N VAL A 145 22.02 1.01 -14.14
CA VAL A 145 22.83 0.60 -15.31
C VAL A 145 24.26 1.15 -15.26
N ASP A 146 24.47 2.33 -14.64
CA ASP A 146 25.78 2.95 -14.55
C ASP A 146 26.60 2.32 -13.40
N PRO A 147 27.79 1.75 -13.63
CA PRO A 147 28.57 1.05 -12.59
C PRO A 147 28.97 1.92 -11.40
N ASN A 148 29.05 3.24 -11.61
CA ASN A 148 29.36 4.23 -10.57
C ASN A 148 28.11 4.76 -9.84
N ARG A 149 26.94 4.18 -10.10
CA ARG A 149 25.65 4.60 -9.52
C ARG A 149 24.91 3.42 -8.93
N THR A 150 24.60 3.48 -7.64
CA THR A 150 23.74 2.51 -6.98
C THR A 150 22.35 3.10 -6.79
N ALA A 151 21.32 2.39 -7.27
CA ALA A 151 19.93 2.78 -7.10
C ALA A 151 19.19 1.72 -6.25
N ILE A 152 18.68 2.13 -5.09
CA ILE A 152 17.99 1.25 -4.14
C ILE A 152 16.47 1.51 -4.23
N PRO A 153 15.66 0.53 -4.67
CA PRO A 153 14.22 0.69 -4.86
C PRO A 153 13.42 0.51 -3.56
N LEU A 154 13.60 1.40 -2.58
CA LEU A 154 12.91 1.31 -1.29
C LEU A 154 11.37 1.40 -1.44
N GLY A 155 10.90 2.29 -2.31
CA GLY A 155 9.47 2.50 -2.57
C GLY A 155 8.82 1.29 -3.22
N SER A 156 9.51 0.58 -4.13
CA SER A 156 8.96 -0.62 -4.74
C SER A 156 8.64 -1.69 -3.70
N ILE A 157 9.55 -1.89 -2.75
CA ILE A 157 9.37 -2.87 -1.67
C ILE A 157 8.19 -2.45 -0.79
N LEU A 158 8.16 -1.17 -0.39
CA LEU A 158 7.07 -0.64 0.45
C LEU A 158 5.71 -0.73 -0.25
N LEU A 159 5.60 -0.25 -1.50
CA LEU A 159 4.37 -0.27 -2.28
C LEU A 159 3.88 -1.69 -2.55
N PHE A 160 4.79 -2.63 -2.83
CA PHE A 160 4.43 -4.03 -3.03
C PHE A 160 3.94 -4.67 -1.72
N ALA A 161 4.58 -4.37 -0.58
CA ALA A 161 4.10 -4.84 0.72
C ALA A 161 2.70 -4.30 1.04
N LEU A 162 2.44 -3.02 0.75
CA LEU A 162 1.11 -2.41 0.88
C LEU A 162 0.09 -3.06 -0.06
N ALA A 163 0.49 -3.42 -1.29
CA ALA A 163 -0.39 -4.09 -2.23
C ALA A 163 -0.81 -5.48 -1.74
N VAL A 164 0.14 -6.27 -1.22
CA VAL A 164 -0.15 -7.58 -0.63
C VAL A 164 -1.08 -7.42 0.57
N TRP A 165 -0.83 -6.43 1.43
CA TRP A 165 -1.69 -6.18 2.58
C TRP A 165 -3.11 -5.79 2.16
N ALA A 166 -3.25 -4.87 1.18
CA ALA A 166 -4.55 -4.48 0.62
C ALA A 166 -5.30 -5.68 0.03
N TYR A 167 -4.60 -6.56 -0.67
CA TYR A 167 -5.18 -7.76 -1.27
C TYR A 167 -5.67 -8.78 -0.22
N VAL A 168 -4.92 -8.95 0.88
CA VAL A 168 -5.30 -9.90 1.95
C VAL A 168 -6.51 -9.40 2.75
N ARG A 169 -6.79 -8.09 2.76
CA ARG A 169 -8.00 -7.54 3.40
C ARG A 169 -9.26 -7.59 2.52
N ALA A 170 -9.11 -7.84 1.22
CA ALA A 170 -10.16 -7.74 0.20
C ALA A 170 -10.95 -9.04 0.02
#